data_AF-A0A559R997-F1
#
_entry.id   AF-A0A559R997-F1
#
_cell.length_a   1.000
_cell.length_b   1.000
_cell.length_c   1.000
_cell.angle_alpha   90.00
_cell.angle_beta   90.00
_cell.angle_gamma   90.00
#
_symmetry.space_group_name_H-M   'P 1'
#
loop_
_entity.id
_entity.type
_entity.pdbx_description
1 polymer ?
#
loop_
_entity_poly.entity_id
_entity_poly.type
_entity_poly.pdbx_seq_one_letter_code
_entity_poly.pdbx_strand_id
1 'polypeptide(L)'
;MSINHIVTPLDSSILDSKDQYVFYHKKVDFALKELIVGVQQNGLCTPQEIVFFKQYCDLLLYSIEAMRVKYMYDEEDNMKVDVTDSGFPNYLEFRYLYNDLSLRDNYLNKLKDVSELQDEFLDQLLRKKQPVRRDKLFQAASIVYYTSVEQQYIFNRFVQGKIIKAPEGSKATYMTSWSFYDVSLNRPFICYMYFDYDGKDPLKEKEDIYDTLKTVADRKMNMDTMAYGIDRRLKNVFPKHIKRLDIGAFHNVFAKDDNDLTHTILEAIGKKEIPLEAYALSFKVHEVFTGGQFKEGGYFSKQTLQNWGTPIKEGYVFAPHRIIQLLYNKNPEIMNKLAKPPFQVSDLKIDKN
;
A
#
# COMPACT_ATOMS: atom_id res chain seq x y z
N MET A 1 -9.35 23.44 5.82
CA MET A 1 -8.37 22.85 4.87
C MET A 1 -6.98 23.10 5.42
N SER A 2 -6.25 22.06 5.81
CA SER A 2 -4.86 22.20 6.25
C SER A 2 -3.94 22.41 5.05
N ILE A 3 -2.91 23.23 5.22
CA ILE A 3 -1.93 23.68 4.20
C ILE A 3 -1.21 22.52 3.45
N ASN A 4 -1.32 21.28 3.91
CA ASN A 4 -0.73 20.08 3.29
C ASN A 4 -1.56 19.47 2.13
N HIS A 5 -2.44 20.24 1.49
CA HIS A 5 -3.33 19.78 0.40
C HIS A 5 -3.04 20.48 -0.93
N ILE A 6 -1.80 20.93 -1.15
CA ILE A 6 -1.38 21.46 -2.45
C ILE A 6 -0.99 20.27 -3.32
N VAL A 7 -1.89 19.87 -4.23
CA VAL A 7 -1.63 18.87 -5.26
C VAL A 7 -0.67 19.50 -6.29
N THR A 8 0.48 18.89 -6.53
CA THR A 8 1.39 19.34 -7.59
C THR A 8 1.00 18.72 -8.95
N PRO A 9 1.41 19.32 -10.08
CA PRO A 9 1.22 18.71 -11.41
C PRO A 9 1.89 17.34 -11.55
N LEU A 10 2.93 17.04 -10.77
CA LEU A 10 3.61 15.74 -10.80
C LEU A 10 2.83 14.66 -10.03
N ASP A 11 2.17 15.04 -8.92
CA ASP A 11 1.28 14.16 -8.12
C ASP A 11 0.06 13.67 -8.91
N SER A 12 -0.19 14.24 -10.09
CA SER A 12 -1.36 13.98 -10.96
C SER A 12 -0.95 13.53 -12.37
N SER A 13 0.23 12.91 -12.49
CA SER A 13 0.70 12.36 -13.76
C SER A 13 -0.24 11.26 -14.27
N ILE A 14 -0.52 11.33 -15.57
CA ILE A 14 -1.33 10.36 -16.29
C ILE A 14 -0.39 9.43 -17.07
N LEU A 15 -0.74 8.15 -17.19
CA LEU A 15 -0.05 7.23 -18.09
C LEU A 15 -0.44 7.54 -19.54
N ASP A 16 0.55 7.72 -20.42
CA ASP A 16 0.36 8.31 -21.76
C ASP A 16 -0.38 7.39 -22.75
N SER A 17 -0.56 6.10 -22.40
CA SER A 17 -1.27 5.12 -23.24
C SER A 17 -1.86 3.96 -22.45
N LYS A 18 -2.83 3.25 -23.05
CA LYS A 18 -3.37 2.01 -22.47
C LYS A 18 -2.32 0.89 -22.37
N ASP A 19 -1.31 0.89 -23.23
CA ASP A 19 -0.19 -0.07 -23.11
C ASP A 19 0.68 0.23 -21.88
N GLN A 20 0.98 1.52 -21.64
CA GLN A 20 1.65 1.95 -20.40
C GLN A 20 0.80 1.60 -19.18
N TYR A 21 -0.52 1.76 -19.26
CA TYR A 21 -1.46 1.38 -18.22
C TYR A 21 -1.38 -0.11 -17.87
N VAL A 22 -1.52 -0.98 -18.86
CA VAL A 22 -1.40 -2.44 -18.67
C VAL A 22 -0.04 -2.82 -18.11
N PHE A 23 1.03 -2.20 -18.62
CA PHE A 23 2.38 -2.46 -18.16
C PHE A 23 2.61 -2.03 -16.71
N TYR A 24 2.13 -0.84 -16.33
CA TYR A 24 2.18 -0.34 -14.95
C TYR A 24 1.46 -1.28 -13.98
N HIS A 25 0.21 -1.68 -14.29
CA HIS A 25 -0.55 -2.59 -13.43
C HIS A 25 0.15 -3.94 -13.26
N LYS A 26 0.69 -4.52 -14.33
CA LYS A 26 1.48 -5.75 -14.26
C LYS A 26 2.70 -5.60 -13.35
N LYS A 27 3.41 -4.47 -13.44
CA LYS A 27 4.59 -4.20 -12.59
C LYS A 27 4.22 -4.10 -11.11
N VAL A 28 3.18 -3.33 -10.77
CA VAL A 28 2.77 -3.14 -9.37
C VAL A 28 2.25 -4.45 -8.77
N ASP A 29 1.40 -5.18 -9.49
CA ASP A 29 0.89 -6.49 -9.05
C ASP A 29 2.02 -7.48 -8.77
N PHE A 30 2.95 -7.60 -9.73
CA PHE A 30 4.10 -8.50 -9.60
C PHE A 30 5.01 -8.11 -8.44
N ALA A 31 5.41 -6.84 -8.36
CA ALA A 31 6.33 -6.37 -7.34
C ALA A 31 5.76 -6.49 -5.91
N LEU A 32 4.46 -6.22 -5.72
CA LEU A 32 3.80 -6.42 -4.42
C LEU A 32 3.72 -7.90 -4.04
N LYS A 33 3.47 -8.80 -4.99
CA LYS A 33 3.48 -10.26 -4.73
C LYS A 33 4.88 -10.73 -4.33
N GLU A 34 5.91 -10.31 -5.06
CA GLU A 34 7.31 -10.62 -4.72
C GLU A 34 7.70 -10.03 -3.35
N LEU A 35 7.20 -8.85 -3.01
CA LEU A 35 7.41 -8.25 -1.69
C LEU A 35 6.81 -9.12 -0.58
N ILE A 36 5.56 -9.58 -0.72
CA ILE A 36 4.90 -10.44 0.28
C ILE A 36 5.75 -11.68 0.55
N VAL A 37 6.19 -12.35 -0.53
CA VAL A 37 7.05 -13.53 -0.43
C VAL A 37 8.39 -13.18 0.22
N GLY A 38 9.01 -12.08 -0.21
CA GLY A 38 10.30 -11.63 0.29
C GLY A 38 10.28 -11.25 1.78
N VAL A 39 9.26 -10.53 2.23
CA VAL A 39 9.06 -10.17 3.65
C VAL A 39 8.91 -11.42 4.52
N GLN A 40 8.15 -12.42 4.04
CA GLN A 40 7.96 -13.70 4.73
C GLN A 40 9.26 -14.50 4.81
N GLN A 41 9.94 -14.71 3.69
CA GLN A 41 11.15 -15.55 3.62
C GLN A 41 12.31 -14.98 4.43
N ASN A 42 12.42 -13.64 4.49
CA ASN A 42 13.51 -12.97 5.20
C ASN A 42 13.19 -12.65 6.67
N GLY A 43 12.02 -13.10 7.16
CA GLY A 43 11.62 -12.96 8.57
C GLY A 43 11.49 -11.51 9.04
N LEU A 44 11.07 -10.59 8.15
CA LEU A 44 10.93 -9.16 8.50
C LEU A 44 9.66 -8.90 9.33
N CYS A 45 8.74 -9.85 9.36
CA CYS A 45 7.52 -9.86 10.16
C CYS A 45 7.45 -11.14 10.99
N THR A 46 6.83 -11.06 12.17
CA THR A 46 6.48 -12.28 12.92
C THR A 46 5.43 -13.11 12.17
N PRO A 47 5.21 -14.40 12.52
CA PRO A 47 4.17 -15.21 11.89
C PRO A 47 2.77 -14.60 11.95
N GLN A 48 2.45 -13.86 13.02
CA GLN A 48 1.15 -13.19 13.15
C GLN A 48 1.10 -11.88 12.36
N GLU A 49 2.20 -11.11 12.34
CA GLU A 49 2.31 -9.89 11.53
C GLU A 49 2.18 -10.21 10.04
N ILE A 50 2.79 -11.30 9.55
CA ILE A 50 2.75 -11.63 8.11
C ILE A 50 1.33 -11.92 7.61
N VAL A 51 0.45 -12.46 8.47
CA VAL A 51 -0.95 -12.71 8.14
C VAL A 51 -1.67 -11.39 7.86
N PHE A 52 -1.49 -10.40 8.75
CA PHE A 52 -2.08 -9.07 8.56
C PHE A 52 -1.42 -8.31 7.41
N PHE A 53 -0.10 -8.40 7.27
CA PHE A 53 0.64 -7.83 6.15
C PHE A 53 0.04 -8.27 4.82
N LYS A 54 -0.12 -9.58 4.63
CA LYS A 54 -0.74 -10.15 3.43
C LYS A 54 -2.17 -9.66 3.24
N GLN A 55 -2.99 -9.61 4.29
CA GLN A 55 -4.37 -9.11 4.18
C GLN A 55 -4.45 -7.66 3.71
N TYR A 56 -3.59 -6.78 4.23
CA TYR A 56 -3.55 -5.38 3.78
C TYR A 56 -3.02 -5.24 2.36
N CYS A 57 -2.00 -6.01 1.98
CA CYS A 57 -1.53 -6.04 0.60
C CYS A 57 -2.56 -6.61 -0.37
N ASP A 58 -3.33 -7.63 0.03
CA ASP A 58 -4.42 -8.21 -0.76
C ASP A 58 -5.54 -7.17 -1.02
N LEU A 59 -5.92 -6.36 -0.01
CA LEU A 59 -6.87 -5.25 -0.19
C LEU A 59 -6.35 -4.18 -1.15
N LEU A 60 -5.06 -3.85 -1.04
CA LEU A 60 -4.40 -2.90 -1.93
C LEU A 60 -4.41 -3.43 -3.38
N LEU A 61 -3.99 -4.68 -3.58
CA LEU A 61 -4.00 -5.35 -4.89
C LEU A 61 -5.40 -5.43 -5.48
N TYR A 62 -6.40 -5.77 -4.67
CA TYR A 62 -7.80 -5.79 -5.09
C TYR A 62 -8.25 -4.43 -5.63
N SER A 63 -7.87 -3.35 -4.94
CA SER A 63 -8.22 -1.98 -5.35
C SER A 63 -7.51 -1.58 -6.65
N ILE A 64 -6.23 -1.92 -6.78
CA ILE A 64 -5.46 -1.69 -8.00
C ILE A 64 -6.04 -2.48 -9.17
N GLU A 65 -6.50 -3.71 -8.95
CA GLU A 65 -7.15 -4.51 -9.98
C GLU A 65 -8.52 -3.94 -10.37
N ALA A 66 -9.30 -3.46 -9.40
CA ALA A 66 -10.55 -2.77 -9.68
C ALA A 66 -10.33 -1.49 -10.52
N MET A 67 -9.27 -0.72 -10.22
CA MET A 67 -8.85 0.39 -11.07
C MET A 67 -8.51 -0.10 -12.47
N ARG A 68 -7.73 -1.20 -12.60
CA ARG A 68 -7.37 -1.83 -13.88
C ARG A 68 -8.58 -2.07 -14.76
N VAL A 69 -9.64 -2.66 -14.20
CA VAL A 69 -10.87 -2.94 -14.94
C VAL A 69 -11.59 -1.64 -15.31
N LYS A 70 -11.71 -0.70 -14.36
CA LYS A 70 -12.40 0.59 -14.58
C LYS A 70 -11.79 1.39 -15.73
N TYR A 71 -10.49 1.65 -15.71
CA TYR A 71 -9.86 2.58 -16.65
C TYR A 71 -9.37 1.94 -17.95
N MET A 72 -9.39 0.62 -18.11
CA MET A 72 -8.86 -0.06 -19.31
C MET A 72 -9.54 0.40 -20.61
N TYR A 73 -10.86 0.59 -20.57
CA TYR A 73 -11.66 0.92 -21.75
C TYR A 73 -12.32 2.30 -21.68
N ASP A 74 -12.05 3.06 -20.63
CA ASP A 74 -12.52 4.45 -20.49
C ASP A 74 -11.71 5.35 -21.44
N GLU A 75 -12.40 6.08 -22.32
CA GLU A 75 -11.79 6.99 -23.29
C GLU A 75 -11.66 8.43 -22.76
N GLU A 76 -12.43 8.79 -21.73
CA GLU A 76 -12.50 10.15 -21.21
C GLU A 76 -11.63 10.33 -19.96
N ASP A 77 -11.45 9.27 -19.17
CA ASP A 77 -10.67 9.31 -17.94
C ASP A 77 -9.48 8.35 -17.94
N ASN A 78 -8.38 8.77 -17.30
CA ASN A 78 -7.18 7.97 -17.13
C ASN A 78 -6.75 8.00 -15.67
N MET A 79 -6.37 6.82 -15.17
CA MET A 79 -5.89 6.68 -13.80
C MET A 79 -4.65 7.56 -13.57
N LYS A 80 -4.69 8.35 -12.50
CA LYS A 80 -3.52 9.12 -12.06
C LYS A 80 -2.60 8.23 -11.23
N VAL A 81 -1.33 8.22 -11.61
CA VAL A 81 -0.27 7.55 -10.87
C VAL A 81 0.58 8.61 -10.20
N ASP A 82 0.89 8.42 -8.92
CA ASP A 82 1.89 9.28 -8.31
C ASP A 82 3.27 8.78 -8.69
N VAL A 83 3.87 9.51 -9.61
CA VAL A 83 5.23 9.29 -10.09
C VAL A 83 6.27 9.89 -9.14
N THR A 84 5.88 10.70 -8.16
CA THR A 84 6.79 11.35 -7.20
C THR A 84 6.94 10.55 -5.91
N ASP A 85 8.13 10.05 -5.64
CA ASP A 85 8.58 9.34 -4.43
C ASP A 85 7.77 8.09 -4.00
N SER A 86 6.79 7.67 -4.81
CA SER A 86 5.88 6.56 -4.54
C SER A 86 6.03 5.42 -5.54
N GLY A 87 5.57 5.62 -6.77
CA GLY A 87 5.38 4.55 -7.75
C GLY A 87 4.08 3.75 -7.58
N PHE A 88 3.18 4.16 -6.68
CA PHE A 88 1.83 3.60 -6.50
C PHE A 88 0.74 4.58 -7.02
N PRO A 89 -0.53 4.14 -7.18
CA PRO A 89 -1.61 5.02 -7.63
C PRO A 89 -1.81 6.22 -6.68
N ASN A 90 -2.29 7.34 -7.20
CA ASN A 90 -2.63 8.47 -6.32
C ASN A 90 -3.79 8.08 -5.37
N TYR A 91 -3.73 8.52 -4.11
CA TYR A 91 -4.78 8.22 -3.12
C TYR A 91 -6.20 8.63 -3.59
N LEU A 92 -6.32 9.71 -4.37
CA LEU A 92 -7.61 10.17 -4.89
C LEU A 92 -8.30 9.12 -5.76
N GLU A 93 -7.56 8.26 -6.44
CA GLU A 93 -8.12 7.17 -7.25
C GLU A 93 -8.87 6.16 -6.39
N PHE A 94 -8.37 5.83 -5.20
CA PHE A 94 -9.06 4.95 -4.27
C PHE A 94 -10.38 5.58 -3.80
N ARG A 95 -10.39 6.89 -3.55
CA ARG A 95 -11.59 7.63 -3.17
C ARG A 95 -12.62 7.68 -4.30
N TYR A 96 -12.17 7.92 -5.54
CA TYR A 96 -13.05 7.93 -6.70
C TYR A 96 -13.67 6.57 -6.95
N LEU A 97 -12.87 5.51 -6.88
CA LEU A 97 -13.32 4.12 -7.00
C LEU A 97 -14.39 3.80 -5.95
N TYR A 98 -14.14 4.13 -4.69
CA TYR A 98 -15.09 3.89 -3.59
C TYR A 98 -16.42 4.61 -3.81
N ASN A 99 -16.37 5.90 -4.19
CA ASN A 99 -17.58 6.69 -4.43
C ASN A 99 -18.37 6.20 -5.65
N ASP A 100 -17.68 5.83 -6.72
CA ASP A 100 -18.29 5.33 -7.94
C ASP A 100 -19.04 4.00 -7.69
N LEU A 101 -18.45 3.09 -6.94
CA LEU A 101 -19.12 1.84 -6.53
C LEU A 101 -20.35 2.07 -5.64
N SER A 102 -20.44 3.20 -4.93
CA SER A 102 -21.66 3.53 -4.15
C SER A 102 -22.88 3.77 -5.03
N LEU A 103 -22.66 4.09 -6.31
CA LEU A 103 -23.71 4.35 -7.29
C LEU A 103 -24.06 3.11 -8.13
N ARG A 104 -23.49 1.93 -7.81
CA ARG A 104 -23.62 0.66 -8.54
C ARG A 104 -25.06 0.34 -8.95
N ASP A 105 -26.02 0.44 -8.03
CA ASP A 105 -27.41 0.06 -8.29
C ASP A 105 -28.07 0.96 -9.36
N ASN A 106 -27.67 2.22 -9.45
CA ASN A 106 -28.15 3.15 -10.47
C ASN A 106 -27.62 2.81 -11.87
N TYR A 107 -26.43 2.21 -11.94
CA TYR A 107 -25.79 1.79 -13.19
C TYR A 107 -26.26 0.42 -13.65
N LEU A 108 -26.32 -0.58 -12.75
CA LEU A 108 -26.73 -1.94 -13.09
C LEU A 108 -28.13 -2.00 -13.69
N ASN A 109 -29.07 -1.20 -13.20
CA ASN A 109 -30.43 -1.13 -13.73
C ASN A 109 -30.52 -0.56 -15.16
N LYS A 110 -29.44 0.03 -15.68
CA LYS A 110 -29.36 0.62 -17.04
C LYS A 110 -28.52 -0.21 -18.00
N LEU A 111 -27.81 -1.22 -17.50
CA LEU A 111 -26.89 -2.03 -18.30
C LEU A 111 -27.61 -3.26 -18.86
N LYS A 112 -27.19 -3.71 -20.04
CA LYS A 112 -27.62 -4.99 -20.61
C LYS A 112 -27.13 -6.15 -19.73
N ASP A 113 -27.83 -7.28 -19.80
CA ASP A 113 -27.37 -8.51 -19.14
C ASP A 113 -26.02 -8.97 -19.73
N VAL A 114 -25.16 -9.52 -18.85
CA VAL A 114 -23.84 -10.05 -19.24
C VAL A 114 -23.97 -11.12 -20.32
N SER A 115 -24.96 -12.00 -20.24
CA SER A 115 -25.12 -13.11 -21.17
C SER A 115 -25.45 -12.61 -22.57
N GLU A 116 -26.32 -11.60 -22.69
CA GLU A 116 -26.65 -10.99 -23.99
C GLU A 116 -25.42 -10.38 -24.65
N LEU A 117 -24.56 -9.73 -23.85
CA LEU A 117 -23.36 -9.09 -24.36
C LEU A 117 -22.29 -10.13 -24.77
N GLN A 118 -22.18 -11.25 -24.04
CA GLN A 118 -21.32 -12.37 -24.43
C GLN A 118 -21.77 -13.02 -25.74
N ASP A 119 -23.07 -13.24 -25.92
CA ASP A 119 -23.61 -13.81 -27.16
C ASP A 119 -23.39 -12.87 -28.35
N GLU A 120 -23.58 -11.55 -28.17
CA GLU A 120 -23.24 -10.54 -29.18
C GLU A 120 -21.75 -10.63 -29.59
N PHE A 121 -20.84 -10.82 -28.62
CA PHE A 121 -19.40 -10.91 -28.89
C PHE A 121 -19.03 -12.22 -29.59
N LEU A 122 -19.59 -13.35 -29.15
CA LEU A 122 -19.36 -14.65 -29.77
C LEU A 122 -19.86 -14.68 -31.21
N ASP A 123 -21.04 -14.11 -31.49
CA ASP A 123 -21.54 -13.95 -32.86
C ASP A 123 -20.60 -13.08 -33.71
N GLN A 124 -20.16 -11.95 -33.18
CA GLN A 124 -19.28 -11.02 -33.89
C GLN A 124 -17.90 -11.63 -34.19
N LEU A 125 -17.28 -12.29 -33.22
CA LEU A 125 -15.94 -12.87 -33.34
C LEU A 125 -15.95 -14.19 -34.13
N LEU A 126 -16.88 -15.11 -33.84
CA LEU A 126 -16.85 -16.47 -34.38
C LEU A 126 -17.65 -16.61 -35.68
N ARG A 127 -18.80 -15.94 -35.79
CA ARG A 127 -19.65 -16.03 -36.99
C ARG A 127 -19.31 -14.95 -38.01
N LYS A 128 -19.29 -13.68 -37.58
CA LYS A 128 -19.01 -12.54 -38.46
C LYS A 128 -17.52 -12.32 -38.71
N LYS A 129 -16.64 -12.88 -37.87
CA LYS A 129 -15.17 -12.73 -37.95
C LYS A 129 -14.72 -11.28 -37.97
N GLN A 130 -15.39 -10.43 -37.20
CA GLN A 130 -15.08 -9.01 -37.08
C GLN A 130 -14.60 -8.67 -35.67
N PRO A 131 -13.71 -7.68 -35.51
CA PRO A 131 -13.30 -7.22 -34.19
C PRO A 131 -14.50 -6.57 -33.47
N VAL A 132 -14.56 -6.75 -32.15
CA VAL A 132 -15.55 -6.07 -31.31
C VAL A 132 -15.21 -4.58 -31.25
N ARG A 133 -16.24 -3.73 -31.39
CA ARG A 133 -16.05 -2.28 -31.34
C ARG A 133 -15.71 -1.81 -29.93
N ARG A 134 -14.96 -0.71 -29.81
CA ARG A 134 -14.50 -0.18 -28.51
C ARG A 134 -15.64 0.21 -27.55
N ASP A 135 -16.70 0.82 -28.06
CA ASP A 135 -17.89 1.17 -27.26
C ASP A 135 -18.52 -0.06 -26.59
N LYS A 136 -18.50 -1.20 -27.28
CA LYS A 136 -18.97 -2.48 -26.75
C LYS A 136 -18.03 -3.07 -25.72
N LEU A 137 -16.71 -2.95 -25.93
CA LEU A 137 -15.71 -3.36 -24.93
C LEU A 137 -15.81 -2.53 -23.65
N PHE A 138 -16.04 -1.21 -23.79
CA PHE A 138 -16.29 -0.34 -22.65
C PHE A 138 -17.55 -0.76 -21.87
N GLN A 139 -18.66 -0.98 -22.56
CA GLN A 139 -19.90 -1.48 -21.94
C GLN A 139 -19.66 -2.81 -21.18
N ALA A 140 -18.91 -3.74 -21.78
CA ALA A 140 -18.55 -5.00 -21.14
C ALA A 140 -17.73 -4.77 -19.85
N ALA A 141 -16.70 -3.93 -19.93
CA ALA A 141 -15.83 -3.63 -18.81
C ALA A 141 -16.59 -2.94 -17.67
N SER A 142 -17.51 -2.02 -17.98
CA SER A 142 -18.38 -1.39 -16.98
C SER A 142 -19.26 -2.43 -16.28
N ILE A 143 -19.85 -3.37 -17.01
CA ILE A 143 -20.64 -4.44 -16.39
C ILE A 143 -19.76 -5.30 -15.49
N VAL A 144 -18.61 -5.77 -15.97
CA VAL A 144 -17.68 -6.58 -15.17
C VAL A 144 -17.28 -5.82 -13.91
N TYR A 145 -16.90 -4.55 -14.03
CA TYR A 145 -16.54 -3.69 -12.91
C TYR A 145 -17.67 -3.58 -11.88
N TYR A 146 -18.87 -3.16 -12.29
CA TYR A 146 -19.98 -2.98 -11.34
C TYR A 146 -20.54 -4.31 -10.81
N THR A 147 -20.32 -5.44 -11.47
CA THR A 147 -20.82 -6.75 -11.00
C THR A 147 -19.82 -7.47 -10.09
N SER A 148 -18.53 -7.43 -10.42
CA SER A 148 -17.48 -8.21 -9.76
C SER A 148 -16.71 -7.45 -8.68
N VAL A 149 -16.75 -6.11 -8.68
CA VAL A 149 -16.07 -5.31 -7.67
C VAL A 149 -17.00 -5.06 -6.48
N GLU A 150 -16.52 -5.42 -5.30
CA GLU A 150 -17.20 -5.26 -4.02
C GLU A 150 -16.61 -4.06 -3.28
N GLN A 151 -17.48 -3.09 -3.00
CA GLN A 151 -17.08 -1.81 -2.42
C GLN A 151 -16.36 -1.96 -1.07
N GLN A 152 -16.76 -2.93 -0.24
CA GLN A 152 -16.16 -3.11 1.09
C GLN A 152 -14.70 -3.60 1.07
N TYR A 153 -14.21 -4.10 -0.06
CA TYR A 153 -12.81 -4.53 -0.23
C TYR A 153 -11.93 -3.45 -0.87
N ILE A 154 -12.48 -2.28 -1.23
CA ILE A 154 -11.67 -1.15 -1.66
C ILE A 154 -10.87 -0.62 -0.48
N PHE A 155 -9.56 -0.52 -0.68
CA PHE A 155 -8.61 -0.02 0.29
C PHE A 155 -8.95 1.43 0.61
N ASN A 156 -9.42 1.64 1.84
CA ASN A 156 -9.73 2.96 2.35
C ASN A 156 -8.46 3.62 2.90
N ARG A 157 -8.47 4.94 3.10
CA ARG A 157 -7.29 5.67 3.62
C ARG A 157 -6.73 5.07 4.90
N PHE A 158 -7.60 4.52 5.73
CA PHE A 158 -7.26 3.89 6.99
C PHE A 158 -8.07 2.61 7.14
N VAL A 159 -7.39 1.48 7.31
CA VAL A 159 -7.99 0.15 7.49
C VAL A 159 -7.57 -0.40 8.84
N GLN A 160 -8.54 -0.57 9.74
CA GLN A 160 -8.32 -1.04 11.10
C GLN A 160 -8.34 -2.57 11.19
N GLY A 161 -7.30 -3.17 11.78
CA GLY A 161 -7.25 -4.58 12.13
C GLY A 161 -7.93 -4.86 13.48
N LYS A 162 -8.28 -6.13 13.70
CA LYS A 162 -8.92 -6.57 14.96
C LYS A 162 -7.92 -6.54 16.12
N ILE A 163 -8.43 -6.26 17.33
CA ILE A 163 -7.69 -6.53 18.56
C ILE A 163 -7.70 -8.03 18.79
N ILE A 164 -6.52 -8.62 18.95
CA ILE A 164 -6.35 -10.05 19.23
C ILE A 164 -5.38 -10.23 20.40
N LYS A 165 -5.31 -11.45 20.94
CA LYS A 165 -4.22 -11.82 21.84
C LYS A 165 -2.90 -11.81 21.07
N ALA A 166 -1.85 -11.28 21.69
CA ALA A 166 -0.53 -11.34 21.09
C ALA A 166 -0.03 -12.80 21.05
N PRO A 167 0.84 -13.15 20.09
CA PRO A 167 1.47 -14.47 20.03
C PRO A 167 2.25 -14.78 21.32
N GLU A 168 2.35 -16.07 21.65
CA GLU A 168 3.17 -16.53 22.77
C GLU A 168 4.61 -16.03 22.66
N GLY A 169 5.18 -15.59 23.77
CA GLY A 169 6.51 -14.98 23.83
C GLY A 169 6.55 -13.49 23.46
N SER A 170 5.42 -12.86 23.10
CA SER A 170 5.35 -11.41 22.96
C SER A 170 5.55 -10.69 24.30
N LYS A 171 6.07 -9.46 24.25
CA LYS A 171 6.27 -8.59 25.42
C LYS A 171 4.98 -7.96 25.95
N ALA A 172 3.83 -8.25 25.33
CA ALA A 172 2.54 -7.70 25.70
C ALA A 172 1.44 -8.74 25.52
N THR A 173 0.30 -8.51 26.16
CA THR A 173 -0.83 -9.46 26.18
C THR A 173 -1.68 -9.41 24.91
N TYR A 174 -1.82 -8.22 24.31
CA TYR A 174 -2.67 -7.99 23.15
C TYR A 174 -1.90 -7.37 22.01
N MET A 175 -2.44 -7.51 20.79
CA MET A 175 -1.98 -6.77 19.64
C MET A 175 -3.15 -6.28 18.79
N THR A 176 -2.90 -5.19 18.07
CA THR A 176 -3.75 -4.72 16.98
C THR A 176 -2.86 -4.27 15.83
N SER A 177 -3.45 -4.16 14.65
CA SER A 177 -2.79 -3.67 13.45
C SER A 177 -3.67 -2.64 12.76
N TRP A 178 -3.07 -1.79 11.95
CA TRP A 178 -3.80 -0.92 11.03
C TRP A 178 -2.94 -0.64 9.81
N SER A 179 -3.58 -0.30 8.71
CA SER A 179 -2.89 0.19 7.52
C SER A 179 -3.42 1.55 7.14
N PHE A 180 -2.57 2.41 6.61
CA PHE A 180 -3.00 3.68 6.05
C PHE A 180 -2.29 3.98 4.73
N TYR A 181 -2.98 4.72 3.86
CA TYR A 181 -2.38 5.29 2.66
C TYR A 181 -1.98 6.73 2.96
N ASP A 182 -0.69 7.02 2.92
CA ASP A 182 -0.21 8.37 3.15
C ASP A 182 -0.54 9.25 1.94
N VAL A 183 -1.25 10.35 2.14
CA VAL A 183 -1.71 11.22 1.05
C VAL A 183 -0.57 12.07 0.48
N SER A 184 0.46 12.36 1.29
CA SER A 184 1.60 13.17 0.86
C SER A 184 2.64 12.35 0.12
N LEU A 185 2.79 11.07 0.47
CA LEU A 185 3.73 10.15 -0.19
C LEU A 185 3.04 9.18 -1.16
N ASN A 186 1.72 9.28 -1.32
CA ASN A 186 0.84 8.37 -2.07
C ASN A 186 1.27 6.89 -2.01
N ARG A 187 1.54 6.35 -0.81
CA ARG A 187 1.95 4.95 -0.65
C ARG A 187 1.47 4.33 0.66
N PRO A 188 1.40 2.99 0.72
CA PRO A 188 0.81 2.30 1.86
C PRO A 188 1.82 2.09 3.00
N PHE A 189 1.31 2.20 4.22
CA PHE A 189 1.99 1.88 5.46
C PHE A 189 1.18 0.85 6.25
N ILE A 190 1.86 -0.01 6.98
CA ILE A 190 1.21 -0.98 7.88
C ILE A 190 1.84 -0.86 9.25
N CYS A 191 1.01 -0.78 10.28
CA CYS A 191 1.44 -0.63 11.65
C CYS A 191 0.92 -1.78 12.51
N TYR A 192 1.71 -2.11 13.53
CA TYR A 192 1.37 -3.04 14.60
C TYR A 192 1.60 -2.34 15.94
N MET A 193 0.71 -2.60 16.89
CA MET A 193 0.88 -2.19 18.27
C MET A 193 0.63 -3.39 19.17
N TYR A 194 1.64 -3.74 19.96
CA TYR A 194 1.54 -4.69 21.06
C TYR A 194 1.33 -3.91 22.34
N PHE A 195 0.35 -4.30 23.15
CA PHE A 195 -0.04 -3.54 24.33
C PHE A 195 -0.59 -4.42 25.45
N ASP A 196 -0.45 -3.92 26.68
CA ASP A 196 -1.18 -4.43 27.84
C ASP A 196 -2.39 -3.54 28.11
N TYR A 197 -3.38 -4.08 28.83
CA TYR A 197 -4.63 -3.38 29.13
C TYR A 197 -4.94 -3.44 30.63
N ASP A 198 -5.26 -2.30 31.23
CA ASP A 198 -5.72 -2.18 32.62
C ASP A 198 -7.21 -2.56 32.70
N GLY A 199 -7.47 -3.86 32.69
CA GLY A 199 -8.82 -4.39 32.75
C GLY A 199 -8.91 -5.84 32.31
N LYS A 200 -10.13 -6.37 32.26
CA LYS A 200 -10.37 -7.78 31.90
C LYS A 200 -10.43 -8.03 30.39
N ASP A 201 -10.89 -7.06 29.62
CA ASP A 201 -11.14 -7.21 28.17
C ASP A 201 -10.95 -5.86 27.46
N PRO A 202 -9.93 -5.70 26.60
CA PRO A 202 -9.70 -4.46 25.86
C PRO A 202 -10.79 -4.16 24.83
N LEU A 203 -11.64 -5.15 24.48
CA LEU A 203 -12.75 -4.90 23.54
C LEU A 203 -13.80 -3.95 24.10
N LYS A 204 -13.83 -3.73 25.42
CA LYS A 204 -14.70 -2.72 26.05
C LYS A 204 -14.34 -1.28 25.67
N GLU A 205 -13.09 -1.03 25.32
CA GLU A 205 -12.57 0.27 24.85
C GLU A 205 -12.20 0.22 23.36
N LYS A 206 -12.75 -0.74 22.61
CA LYS A 206 -12.42 -0.96 21.20
C LYS A 206 -12.60 0.30 20.36
N GLU A 207 -13.72 1.00 20.53
CA GLU A 207 -14.03 2.22 19.76
C GLU A 207 -13.02 3.32 20.05
N ASP A 208 -12.72 3.58 21.32
CA ASP A 208 -11.72 4.57 21.75
C ASP A 208 -10.32 4.26 21.21
N ILE A 209 -9.92 2.97 21.23
CA ILE A 209 -8.65 2.51 20.65
C ILE A 209 -8.63 2.80 19.14
N TYR A 210 -9.67 2.41 18.42
CA TYR A 210 -9.73 2.56 16.97
C TYR A 210 -9.78 4.01 16.53
N ASP A 211 -10.58 4.84 17.21
CA ASP A 211 -10.67 6.26 16.92
C ASP A 211 -9.36 6.98 17.25
N THR A 212 -8.68 6.58 18.33
CA THR A 212 -7.35 7.11 18.65
C THR A 212 -6.33 6.78 17.56
N LEU A 213 -6.24 5.52 17.14
CA LEU A 213 -5.32 5.10 16.08
C LEU A 213 -5.61 5.82 14.76
N LYS A 214 -6.89 5.93 14.39
CA LYS A 214 -7.33 6.66 13.19
C LYS A 214 -7.04 8.16 13.25
N THR A 215 -7.00 8.76 14.44
CA THR A 215 -6.75 10.20 14.59
C THR A 215 -5.27 10.55 14.66
N VAL A 216 -4.48 9.69 15.30
CA VAL A 216 -3.07 9.96 15.62
C VAL A 216 -2.11 9.28 14.64
N ALA A 217 -2.50 8.17 14.03
CA ALA A 217 -1.61 7.30 13.27
C ALA A 217 -2.10 7.02 11.84
N ASP A 218 -2.71 8.02 11.18
CA ASP A 218 -3.25 7.96 9.81
C ASP A 218 -2.31 8.50 8.72
N ARG A 219 -1.06 8.82 9.09
CA ARG A 219 -0.04 9.40 8.22
C ARG A 219 1.36 9.12 8.73
N LYS A 220 2.36 9.26 7.86
CA LYS A 220 3.76 9.17 8.21
C LYS A 220 4.14 10.34 9.12
N MET A 221 4.73 9.99 10.26
CA MET A 221 5.31 10.94 11.22
C MET A 221 6.45 10.29 12.00
N ASN A 222 7.10 11.06 12.87
CA ASN A 222 8.09 10.54 13.81
C ASN A 222 7.46 9.50 14.74
N MET A 223 8.20 8.41 15.00
CA MET A 223 7.67 7.28 15.76
C MET A 223 7.37 7.67 17.21
N ASP A 224 8.25 8.46 17.84
CA ASP A 224 8.03 8.94 19.22
C ASP A 224 6.77 9.79 19.34
N THR A 225 6.51 10.65 18.34
CA THR A 225 5.29 11.48 18.30
C THR A 225 4.03 10.63 18.18
N MET A 226 4.05 9.62 17.31
CA MET A 226 2.93 8.68 17.15
C MET A 226 2.69 7.89 18.44
N ALA A 227 3.76 7.30 19.00
CA ALA A 227 3.71 6.46 20.17
C ALA A 227 3.20 7.22 21.40
N TYR A 228 3.74 8.42 21.64
CA TYR A 228 3.27 9.32 22.69
C TYR A 228 1.82 9.78 22.48
N GLY A 229 1.43 10.09 21.24
CA GLY A 229 0.07 10.52 20.93
C GLY A 229 -0.99 9.44 21.18
N ILE A 230 -0.64 8.17 20.95
CA ILE A 230 -1.49 7.02 21.26
C ILE A 230 -1.59 6.83 22.78
N ASP A 231 -0.44 6.70 23.43
CA ASP A 231 -0.32 6.43 24.86
C ASP A 231 -1.00 7.51 25.73
N ARG A 232 -0.88 8.79 25.33
CA ARG A 232 -1.54 9.89 26.06
C ARG A 232 -3.06 9.88 25.93
N ARG A 233 -3.64 9.35 24.85
CA ARG A 233 -5.09 9.34 24.62
C ARG A 233 -5.79 8.13 25.22
N LEU A 234 -5.09 7.01 25.39
CA LEU A 234 -5.66 5.77 25.90
C LEU A 234 -5.18 5.49 27.33
N LYS A 235 -6.00 5.82 28.32
CA LYS A 235 -5.61 5.77 29.74
C LYS A 235 -5.35 4.35 30.27
N ASN A 236 -6.11 3.38 29.76
CA ASN A 236 -6.07 2.00 30.23
C ASN A 236 -5.30 1.08 29.26
N VAL A 237 -4.74 1.63 28.19
CA VAL A 237 -3.93 0.88 27.22
C VAL A 237 -2.48 1.28 27.41
N PHE A 238 -1.61 0.29 27.55
CA PHE A 238 -0.18 0.49 27.74
C PHE A 238 0.57 -0.11 26.56
N PRO A 239 0.78 0.66 25.48
CA PRO A 239 1.59 0.21 24.35
C PRO A 239 2.99 -0.22 24.81
N LYS A 240 3.51 -1.33 24.31
CA LYS A 240 4.84 -1.86 24.66
C LYS A 240 5.80 -1.82 23.49
N HIS A 241 5.26 -2.00 22.30
CA HIS A 241 6.00 -2.04 21.05
C HIS A 241 5.09 -1.55 19.93
N ILE A 242 5.59 -0.59 19.15
CA ILE A 242 4.94 -0.14 17.93
C ILE A 242 5.92 -0.36 16.79
N LYS A 243 5.42 -0.99 15.72
CA LYS A 243 6.16 -1.28 14.50
C LYS A 243 5.41 -0.68 13.33
N ARG A 244 6.10 0.02 12.44
CA ARG A 244 5.57 0.55 11.17
C ARG A 244 6.42 0.06 10.01
N LEU A 245 5.74 -0.50 9.04
CA LEU A 245 6.24 -0.89 7.74
C LEU A 245 5.92 0.22 6.74
N ASP A 246 6.93 0.66 6.01
CA ASP A 246 6.82 1.58 4.88
C ASP A 246 7.03 0.78 3.60
N ILE A 247 5.98 0.64 2.78
CA ILE A 247 5.99 -0.13 1.54
C ILE A 247 6.27 0.84 0.39
N GLY A 248 7.55 1.10 0.14
CA GLY A 248 8.00 1.96 -0.96
C GLY A 248 9.24 2.80 -0.64
N ALA A 249 9.77 3.56 -1.59
CA ALA A 249 9.25 3.78 -2.95
C ALA A 249 9.39 2.55 -3.88
N PHE A 250 8.57 2.52 -4.94
CA PHE A 250 8.65 1.55 -6.02
C PHE A 250 9.41 2.14 -7.22
N HIS A 251 10.70 1.84 -7.28
CA HIS A 251 11.63 2.35 -8.28
C HIS A 251 11.41 1.63 -9.61
N ASN A 252 10.91 2.35 -10.60
CA ASN A 252 10.57 1.80 -11.89
C ASN A 252 10.50 2.89 -12.97
N VAL A 253 10.30 2.52 -14.24
CA VAL A 253 10.34 3.48 -15.36
C VAL A 253 9.29 4.60 -15.30
N PHE A 254 8.20 4.41 -14.55
CA PHE A 254 7.17 5.41 -14.40
C PHE A 254 7.49 6.43 -13.29
N ALA A 255 8.47 6.16 -12.43
CA ALA A 255 8.85 7.08 -11.36
C ALA A 255 9.53 8.34 -11.94
N LYS A 256 9.23 9.49 -11.34
CA LYS A 256 9.75 10.83 -11.63
C LYS A 256 10.02 11.49 -10.28
N ASP A 257 11.00 10.97 -9.58
CA ASP A 257 11.37 11.38 -8.23
C ASP A 257 12.86 11.66 -8.13
N ASP A 258 13.25 12.29 -7.02
CA ASP A 258 14.65 12.65 -6.74
C ASP A 258 15.41 11.53 -6.01
N ASN A 259 14.88 10.29 -6.01
CA ASN A 259 15.50 9.18 -5.30
C ASN A 259 16.71 8.65 -6.09
N ASP A 260 17.86 8.59 -5.44
CA ASP A 260 19.11 8.08 -6.04
C ASP A 260 18.96 6.69 -6.68
N LEU A 261 18.18 5.79 -6.08
CA LEU A 261 17.94 4.44 -6.62
C LEU A 261 17.06 4.50 -7.87
N THR A 262 16.04 5.36 -7.88
CA THR A 262 15.19 5.60 -9.05
C THR A 262 16.02 6.15 -10.19
N HIS A 263 16.80 7.21 -9.95
CA HIS A 263 17.65 7.82 -10.97
C HIS A 263 18.62 6.83 -11.58
N THR A 264 19.26 5.99 -10.76
CA THR A 264 20.18 4.95 -11.23
C THR A 264 19.48 3.94 -12.16
N ILE A 265 18.27 3.51 -11.81
CA ILE A 265 17.47 2.60 -12.65
C ILE A 265 17.05 3.30 -13.95
N LEU A 266 16.54 4.53 -13.88
CA LEU A 266 16.10 5.28 -15.06
C LEU A 266 17.26 5.57 -16.02
N GLU A 267 18.42 5.95 -15.52
CA GLU A 267 19.62 6.18 -16.32
C GLU A 267 20.05 4.90 -17.06
N ALA A 268 20.08 3.78 -16.34
CA ALA A 268 20.46 2.49 -16.91
C ALA A 268 19.43 1.98 -17.95
N ILE A 269 18.13 2.24 -17.75
CA ILE A 269 17.08 1.99 -18.76
C ILE A 269 17.33 2.85 -19.99
N GLY A 270 17.58 4.16 -19.82
CA GLY A 270 17.85 5.09 -20.91
C GLY A 270 19.09 4.71 -21.74
N LYS A 271 20.11 4.17 -21.08
CA LYS A 271 21.33 3.63 -21.72
C LYS A 271 21.18 2.21 -22.27
N LYS A 272 20.01 1.58 -22.12
CA LYS A 272 19.73 0.19 -22.52
C LYS A 272 20.63 -0.84 -21.83
N GLU A 273 21.16 -0.50 -20.65
CA GLU A 273 21.97 -1.39 -19.82
C GLU A 273 21.10 -2.41 -19.07
N ILE A 274 19.85 -2.06 -18.80
CA ILE A 274 18.81 -2.91 -18.19
C ILE A 274 17.49 -2.72 -18.97
N PRO A 275 16.57 -3.70 -18.91
CA PRO A 275 15.34 -3.62 -19.68
C PRO A 275 14.28 -2.72 -19.01
N LEU A 276 13.24 -2.35 -19.75
CA LEU A 276 12.19 -1.41 -19.32
C LEU A 276 11.39 -1.93 -18.11
N GLU A 277 11.23 -3.26 -18.04
CA GLU A 277 10.56 -3.99 -16.99
C GLU A 277 11.35 -4.04 -15.66
N ALA A 278 12.61 -3.58 -15.65
CA ALA A 278 13.42 -3.49 -14.43
C ALA A 278 12.72 -2.70 -13.31
N TYR A 279 12.97 -3.13 -12.08
CA TYR A 279 12.42 -2.49 -10.89
C TYR A 279 13.26 -2.77 -9.64
N ALA A 280 13.05 -1.95 -8.62
CA ALA A 280 13.42 -2.24 -7.24
C ALA A 280 12.32 -1.71 -6.31
N LEU A 281 12.15 -2.32 -5.15
CA LEU A 281 11.24 -1.83 -4.12
C LEU A 281 12.01 -1.55 -2.84
N SER A 282 11.92 -0.31 -2.38
CA SER A 282 12.37 0.06 -1.04
C SER A 282 11.35 -0.39 0.00
N PHE A 283 11.83 -0.85 1.15
CA PHE A 283 11.00 -1.25 2.28
C PHE A 283 11.68 -0.79 3.57
N LYS A 284 10.93 -0.19 4.50
CA LYS A 284 11.50 0.26 5.78
C LYS A 284 10.71 -0.30 6.95
N VAL A 285 11.44 -0.73 7.97
CA VAL A 285 10.90 -1.16 9.25
C VAL A 285 11.31 -0.12 10.29
N HIS A 286 10.32 0.55 10.87
CA HIS A 286 10.54 1.50 11.95
C HIS A 286 9.88 0.95 13.21
N GLU A 287 10.63 0.88 14.30
CA GLU A 287 10.15 0.29 15.55
C GLU A 287 10.48 1.17 16.75
N VAL A 288 9.62 1.16 17.75
CA VAL A 288 9.90 1.74 19.05
C VAL A 288 9.40 0.82 20.15
N PHE A 289 10.20 0.68 21.19
CA PHE A 289 9.91 -0.14 22.37
C PHE A 289 9.84 0.75 23.59
N THR A 290 9.01 0.37 24.55
CA THR A 290 9.04 1.01 25.87
C THR A 290 10.29 0.59 26.65
N GLY A 291 10.97 1.55 27.26
CA GLY A 291 12.06 1.34 28.21
C GLY A 291 11.61 1.43 29.67
N GLY A 292 10.35 1.80 29.93
CA GLY A 292 9.81 1.95 31.28
C GLY A 292 8.50 2.73 31.31
N GLN A 293 8.10 3.19 32.49
CA GLN A 293 6.88 3.97 32.67
C GLN A 293 7.12 5.16 33.58
N PHE A 294 6.37 6.22 33.37
CA PHE A 294 6.34 7.38 34.25
C PHE A 294 4.89 7.82 34.47
N LYS A 295 4.66 8.64 35.51
CA LYS A 295 3.34 9.19 35.78
C LYS A 295 3.33 10.67 35.43
N GLU A 296 2.35 11.10 34.65
CA GLU A 296 2.14 12.49 34.25
C GLU A 296 0.77 12.98 34.76
N GLY A 297 0.68 14.26 35.12
CA GLY A 297 -0.56 14.88 35.59
C GLY A 297 -0.57 15.23 37.08
N GLY A 298 -1.59 15.99 37.48
CA GLY A 298 -1.79 16.42 38.87
C GLY A 298 -2.40 15.32 39.74
N TYR A 299 -2.68 15.64 41.00
CA TYR A 299 -3.23 14.68 41.97
C TYR A 299 -4.53 14.00 41.50
N PHE A 300 -5.37 14.72 40.75
CA PHE A 300 -6.67 14.24 40.23
C PHE A 300 -6.65 13.78 38.76
N SER A 301 -5.53 13.94 38.06
CA SER A 301 -5.41 13.66 36.62
C SER A 301 -4.19 12.80 36.26
N LYS A 302 -3.69 12.03 37.24
CA LYS A 302 -2.49 11.22 37.10
C LYS A 302 -2.73 10.07 36.13
N GLN A 303 -1.94 10.00 35.07
CA GLN A 303 -1.93 8.94 34.07
C GLN A 303 -0.55 8.28 34.03
N THR A 304 -0.52 6.97 33.83
CA THR A 304 0.71 6.23 33.58
C THR A 304 1.00 6.24 32.08
N LEU A 305 2.17 6.73 31.69
CA LEU A 305 2.65 6.78 30.30
C LEU A 305 3.92 5.95 30.16
N GLN A 306 4.22 5.54 28.94
CA GLN A 306 5.43 4.81 28.59
C GLN A 306 6.58 5.77 28.34
N ASN A 307 7.75 5.40 28.86
CA ASN A 307 9.00 6.02 28.48
C ASN A 307 9.55 5.30 27.24
N TRP A 308 9.46 5.96 26.08
CA TRP A 308 9.85 5.38 24.79
C TRP A 308 11.36 5.40 24.60
N GLY A 309 11.93 4.28 24.15
CA GLY A 309 13.33 4.18 23.75
C GLY A 309 13.60 4.86 22.41
N THR A 310 14.86 4.87 21.98
CA THR A 310 15.24 5.40 20.66
C THR A 310 14.62 4.56 19.54
N PRO A 311 13.90 5.17 18.57
CA PRO A 311 13.35 4.44 17.45
C PRO A 311 14.43 3.75 16.61
N ILE A 312 14.22 2.48 16.32
CA ILE A 312 15.02 1.67 15.39
C ILE A 312 14.49 1.93 13.98
N LYS A 313 15.40 2.14 13.03
CA LYS A 313 15.08 2.38 11.61
C LYS A 313 15.93 1.48 10.75
N GLU A 314 15.29 0.55 10.06
CA GLU A 314 15.95 -0.39 9.18
C GLU A 314 15.43 -0.22 7.75
N GLY A 315 16.36 -0.06 6.82
CA GLY A 315 16.07 0.03 5.39
C GLY A 315 16.44 -1.26 4.67
N TYR A 316 15.58 -1.65 3.73
CA TYR A 316 15.71 -2.85 2.91
C TYR A 316 15.39 -2.50 1.45
N VAL A 317 15.98 -3.27 0.53
CA VAL A 317 15.71 -3.18 -0.91
C VAL A 317 15.42 -4.58 -1.43
N PHE A 318 14.34 -4.72 -2.19
CA PHE A 318 13.98 -5.93 -2.93
C PHE A 318 14.19 -5.66 -4.42
N ALA A 319 15.08 -6.40 -5.08
CA ALA A 319 15.34 -6.19 -6.49
C ALA A 319 15.81 -7.46 -7.21
N PRO A 320 15.60 -7.59 -8.52
CA PRO A 320 16.19 -8.69 -9.29
C PRO A 320 17.72 -8.65 -9.27
N HIS A 321 18.35 -9.81 -9.49
CA HIS A 321 19.80 -9.97 -9.34
C HIS A 321 20.63 -8.93 -10.12
N ARG A 322 20.27 -8.69 -11.39
CA ARG A 322 20.95 -7.72 -12.25
C ARG A 322 20.84 -6.28 -11.71
N ILE A 323 19.70 -5.97 -11.10
CA ILE A 323 19.46 -4.64 -10.52
C ILE A 323 20.28 -4.48 -9.24
N ILE A 324 20.38 -5.53 -8.40
CA ILE A 324 21.26 -5.53 -7.23
C ILE A 324 22.71 -5.23 -7.64
N GLN A 325 23.22 -5.89 -8.68
CA GLN A 325 24.57 -5.64 -9.21
C GLN A 325 24.75 -4.19 -9.68
N LEU A 326 23.77 -3.65 -10.40
CA LEU A 326 23.78 -2.25 -10.83
C LEU A 326 23.83 -1.29 -9.64
N LEU A 327 22.98 -1.49 -8.64
CA LEU A 327 22.89 -0.63 -7.45
C LEU A 327 24.17 -0.69 -6.60
N TYR A 328 24.82 -1.84 -6.49
CA TYR A 328 26.13 -1.93 -5.82
C TYR A 328 27.23 -1.18 -6.56
N ASN A 329 27.22 -1.24 -7.90
CA ASN A 329 28.21 -0.56 -8.72
C ASN A 329 28.03 0.97 -8.69
N LYS A 330 26.77 1.44 -8.71
CA LYS A 330 26.45 2.87 -8.85
C LYS A 330 26.18 3.58 -7.52
N ASN A 331 25.65 2.89 -6.52
CA ASN A 331 25.28 3.46 -5.22
C ASN A 331 25.78 2.63 -4.02
N PRO A 332 27.08 2.29 -3.95
CA PRO A 332 27.61 1.45 -2.87
C PRO A 332 27.33 2.02 -1.48
N GLU A 333 27.39 3.35 -1.34
CA GLU A 333 27.11 4.04 -0.06
C GLU A 333 25.66 3.90 0.41
N ILE A 334 24.70 3.80 -0.51
CA ILE A 334 23.30 3.58 -0.15
C ILE A 334 23.10 2.12 0.25
N MET A 335 23.69 1.19 -0.51
CA MET A 335 23.60 -0.24 -0.22
C MET A 335 24.25 -0.60 1.12
N ASN A 336 25.36 0.05 1.48
CA ASN A 336 26.06 -0.16 2.75
C ASN A 336 25.29 0.36 3.98
N LYS A 337 24.28 1.21 3.79
CA LYS A 337 23.41 1.72 4.87
C LYS A 337 22.18 0.85 5.13
N LEU A 338 21.92 -0.15 4.28
CA LEU A 338 20.81 -1.08 4.48
C LEU A 338 21.06 -1.95 5.70
N ALA A 339 20.00 -2.33 6.41
CA ALA A 339 20.10 -3.19 7.58
C ALA A 339 20.59 -4.61 7.23
N LYS A 340 20.29 -5.05 6.00
CA LYS A 340 20.78 -6.28 5.38
C LYS A 340 21.10 -6.00 3.91
N PRO A 341 21.96 -6.82 3.26
CA PRO A 341 22.12 -6.78 1.81
C PRO A 341 20.76 -6.86 1.09
N PRO A 342 20.61 -6.27 -0.11
CA PRO A 342 19.38 -6.33 -0.87
C PRO A 342 18.85 -7.77 -1.02
N PHE A 343 17.55 -7.94 -0.86
CA PHE A 343 16.89 -9.22 -1.05
C PHE A 343 16.62 -9.44 -2.52
N GLN A 344 17.14 -10.55 -3.05
CA GLN A 344 16.90 -10.92 -4.44
C GLN A 344 15.45 -11.38 -4.62
N VAL A 345 14.78 -10.79 -5.61
CA VAL A 345 13.45 -11.20 -6.09
C VAL A 345 13.51 -11.56 -7.57
N SER A 346 12.41 -12.06 -8.12
CA SER A 346 12.33 -12.52 -9.50
C SER A 346 12.35 -11.36 -10.49
N ASP A 347 12.90 -11.58 -11.69
CA ASP A 347 12.72 -10.64 -12.81
C ASP A 347 11.26 -10.67 -13.28
N LEU A 348 10.68 -9.48 -13.53
CA LEU A 348 9.41 -9.39 -14.24
C LEU A 348 9.62 -9.83 -15.70
N LYS A 349 8.88 -10.84 -16.15
CA LYS A 349 8.89 -11.26 -17.56
C LYS A 349 7.65 -10.69 -18.25
N ILE A 350 7.88 -10.02 -19.38
CA ILE A 350 6.81 -9.56 -20.25
C ILE A 350 6.98 -10.25 -21.59
N ASP A 351 5.95 -11.00 -21.98
CA ASP A 351 5.88 -11.57 -23.31
C ASP A 351 5.91 -10.42 -24.33
N LYS A 352 6.92 -10.45 -25.20
CA LYS A 352 6.97 -9.55 -26.35
C LYS A 352 5.92 -10.05 -27.33
N ASN A 353 4.78 -9.37 -27.39
CA ASN A 353 3.81 -9.53 -28.47
C ASN A 353 4.43 -9.16 -29.81
#